data_AF-A0A7Y9KUE1-F1
#
_entry.id   AF-A0A7Y9KUE1-F1
#
_cell.length_a   1.000
_cell.length_b   1.000
_cell.length_c   1.000
_cell.angle_alpha   90.00
_cell.angle_beta   90.00
_cell.angle_gamma   90.00
#
_symmetry.space_group_name_H-M   'P 1'
#
loop_
_entity.id
_entity.type
_entity.pdbx_description
1 polymer ?
#
loop_
_entity_poly.entity_id
_entity_poly.type
_entity_poly.pdbx_seq_one_letter_code
_entity_poly.pdbx_strand_id
1 'polypeptide(L)'
;MRRLFLFLLALTLTLAGTATFTTSRAGAVTDMDCGDFATQAAAQAFFVGAGPGDPHALDHDDDGVACESNPCPCSTSVAPLVGTTTTSPTPTPTPAPTPTPTPTPTSTPTPGVDPDGSGSSGPERRDRARVVRVTDGDTLKVQMADGTEEYVRIIGIDTPEVHGRRECGGGQASRTMGRLAPVGSRVLLVSDPTQADRDRYGRLLRYVHRSGKDVGRAQVALGRARVYVYRADPFRRTAPYQRAERRASAQQRGSWGTCWR
;
A
#
# COMPACT_ATOMS: atom_id res chain seq x y z
N MET A 1 -57.19 -41.86 59.40
CA MET A 1 -55.95 -41.04 59.34
C MET A 1 -54.82 -41.90 58.78
N ARG A 2 -53.78 -41.29 58.18
CA ARG A 2 -52.77 -41.93 57.31
C ARG A 2 -53.34 -42.36 55.95
N ARG A 3 -52.61 -42.30 54.82
CA ARG A 3 -51.35 -41.55 54.52
C ARG A 3 -51.38 -41.23 53.02
N LEU A 4 -51.11 -39.98 52.65
CA LEU A 4 -51.14 -39.53 51.25
C LEU A 4 -49.79 -39.85 50.58
N PHE A 5 -49.81 -40.65 49.52
CA PHE A 5 -48.67 -40.81 48.61
C PHE A 5 -49.01 -40.16 47.27
N LEU A 6 -48.29 -39.10 46.91
CA LEU A 6 -48.35 -38.47 45.60
C LEU A 6 -46.93 -38.45 45.01
N PHE A 7 -46.69 -39.31 44.02
CA PHE A 7 -45.47 -39.25 43.20
C PHE A 7 -45.58 -38.08 42.24
N LEU A 8 -44.57 -37.21 42.21
CA LEU A 8 -44.60 -35.99 41.41
C LEU A 8 -43.20 -35.57 40.98
N LEU A 9 -42.67 -36.21 39.93
CA LEU A 9 -41.86 -35.54 38.91
C LEU A 9 -41.71 -36.42 37.65
N ALA A 10 -42.08 -35.87 36.49
CA ALA A 10 -41.69 -36.37 35.18
C ALA A 10 -41.34 -35.17 34.31
N LEU A 11 -40.10 -35.11 33.83
CA LEU A 11 -39.53 -33.95 33.13
C LEU A 11 -39.40 -34.27 31.63
N THR A 12 -40.08 -33.51 30.78
CA THR A 12 -39.79 -33.46 29.34
C THR A 12 -39.81 -32.01 28.86
N LEU A 13 -38.66 -31.52 28.41
CA LEU A 13 -38.45 -30.18 27.86
C LEU A 13 -38.06 -30.30 26.39
N THR A 14 -38.87 -29.72 25.49
CA THR A 14 -38.58 -29.69 24.05
C THR A 14 -38.92 -28.32 23.46
N LEU A 15 -37.93 -27.42 23.40
CA LEU A 15 -37.99 -26.23 22.54
C LEU A 15 -37.26 -26.53 21.22
N ALA A 16 -38.01 -26.65 20.13
CA ALA A 16 -37.45 -26.76 18.78
C ALA A 16 -37.12 -25.36 18.24
N GLY A 17 -35.93 -24.84 18.55
CA GLY A 17 -35.45 -23.56 18.05
C GLY A 17 -34.93 -23.66 16.61
N THR A 18 -35.71 -23.22 15.62
CA THR A 18 -35.30 -23.21 14.21
C THR A 18 -34.28 -22.09 13.94
N ALA A 19 -33.00 -22.42 13.84
CA ALA A 19 -31.96 -21.48 13.46
C ALA A 19 -31.98 -21.18 11.95
N THR A 20 -32.46 -19.99 11.57
CA THR A 20 -32.42 -19.51 10.18
C THR A 20 -31.01 -19.04 9.82
N PHE A 21 -30.21 -19.94 9.23
CA PHE A 21 -28.92 -19.57 8.65
C PHE A 21 -29.10 -18.71 7.39
N THR A 22 -28.82 -17.42 7.49
CA THR A 22 -28.72 -16.54 6.32
C THR A 22 -27.39 -16.78 5.62
N THR A 23 -27.39 -17.58 4.56
CA THR A 23 -26.21 -17.79 3.70
C THR A 23 -25.85 -16.48 3.01
N SER A 24 -24.83 -15.79 3.52
CA SER A 24 -24.17 -14.69 2.81
C SER A 24 -23.54 -15.23 1.53
N ARG A 25 -24.18 -14.94 0.39
CA ARG A 25 -23.68 -15.33 -0.93
C ARG A 25 -22.36 -14.60 -1.18
N ALA A 26 -21.25 -15.34 -1.19
CA ALA A 26 -19.99 -14.82 -1.68
C ALA A 26 -20.18 -14.33 -3.11
N GLY A 27 -19.62 -13.17 -3.45
CA GLY A 27 -19.54 -12.73 -4.83
C GLY A 27 -18.68 -13.74 -5.60
N ALA A 28 -19.22 -14.28 -6.70
CA ALA A 28 -18.36 -14.93 -7.67
C ALA A 28 -17.42 -13.85 -8.22
N VAL A 29 -16.11 -14.03 -8.03
CA VAL A 29 -15.14 -13.34 -8.87
C VAL A 29 -15.34 -13.92 -10.26
N THR A 30 -15.68 -13.09 -11.23
CA THR A 30 -15.77 -13.52 -12.62
C THR A 30 -14.39 -14.01 -13.03
N ASP A 31 -14.31 -15.21 -13.59
CA ASP A 31 -13.10 -15.62 -14.30
C ASP A 31 -12.94 -14.70 -15.52
N MET A 32 -11.71 -14.30 -15.82
CA MET A 32 -11.40 -13.24 -16.79
C MET A 32 -10.25 -13.74 -17.64
N ASP A 33 -10.44 -13.82 -18.95
CA ASP A 33 -9.40 -14.32 -19.86
C ASP A 33 -8.79 -13.17 -20.71
N CYS A 34 -7.75 -13.47 -21.49
CA CYS A 34 -7.10 -12.44 -22.32
C CYS A 34 -8.06 -11.80 -23.35
N GLY A 35 -9.13 -12.47 -23.76
CA GLY A 35 -10.16 -11.95 -24.67
C GLY A 35 -11.07 -10.89 -24.05
N ASP A 36 -11.20 -10.83 -22.72
CA ASP A 36 -11.93 -9.76 -22.02
C ASP A 36 -11.21 -8.39 -22.11
N PHE A 37 -9.92 -8.39 -22.48
CA PHE A 37 -9.07 -7.19 -22.48
C PHE A 37 -8.76 -6.67 -23.88
N ALA A 38 -9.31 -5.50 -24.23
CA ALA A 38 -9.09 -4.86 -25.54
C ALA A 38 -7.62 -4.51 -25.88
N THR A 39 -6.70 -4.54 -24.91
CA THR A 39 -5.25 -4.33 -25.10
C THR A 39 -4.44 -5.11 -24.05
N GLN A 40 -3.17 -5.39 -24.34
CA GLN A 40 -2.24 -6.00 -23.38
C GLN A 40 -2.13 -5.16 -22.09
N ALA A 41 -2.01 -3.84 -22.22
CA ALA A 41 -1.90 -2.94 -21.07
C ALA A 41 -3.13 -2.96 -20.15
N ALA A 42 -4.33 -3.28 -20.66
CA ALA A 42 -5.53 -3.46 -19.85
C ALA A 42 -5.49 -4.78 -19.06
N ALA A 43 -5.04 -5.87 -19.68
CA ALA A 43 -4.82 -7.14 -18.99
C ALA A 43 -3.75 -7.01 -17.90
N GLN A 44 -2.62 -6.37 -18.20
CA GLN A 44 -1.55 -6.09 -17.24
C GLN A 44 -2.04 -5.31 -16.02
N ALA A 45 -2.87 -4.27 -16.23
CA ALA A 45 -3.42 -3.47 -15.15
C ALA A 45 -4.38 -4.26 -14.25
N PHE A 46 -5.12 -5.22 -14.82
CA PHE A 46 -6.00 -6.11 -14.08
C PHE A 46 -5.21 -7.20 -13.33
N PHE A 47 -4.27 -7.87 -13.99
CA PHE A 47 -3.36 -8.86 -13.40
C PHE A 47 -2.64 -8.32 -12.16
N VAL A 48 -1.96 -7.17 -12.29
CA VAL A 48 -1.29 -6.49 -11.16
C VAL A 48 -2.28 -6.03 -10.07
N GLY A 49 -3.56 -5.83 -10.42
CA GLY A 49 -4.65 -5.49 -9.50
C GLY A 49 -5.28 -6.69 -8.77
N ALA A 50 -5.21 -7.90 -9.34
CA ALA A 50 -5.83 -9.11 -8.79
C ALA A 50 -5.11 -9.62 -7.53
N GLY A 51 -3.78 -9.45 -7.46
CA GLY A 51 -2.97 -9.82 -6.31
C GLY A 51 -1.75 -10.68 -6.68
N PRO A 52 -1.09 -11.32 -5.70
CA PRO A 52 0.06 -12.19 -5.94
C PRO A 52 -0.34 -13.61 -6.35
N GLY A 53 0.39 -14.17 -7.31
CA GLY A 53 -0.01 -15.37 -8.07
C GLY A 53 -0.95 -14.98 -9.21
N ASP A 54 -1.16 -15.88 -10.17
CA ASP A 54 -2.09 -15.66 -11.28
C ASP A 54 -3.43 -16.39 -11.05
N PRO A 55 -4.43 -15.74 -10.43
CA PRO A 55 -5.74 -16.35 -10.21
C PRO A 55 -6.62 -16.38 -11.48
N HIS A 56 -6.15 -15.85 -12.61
CA HIS A 56 -6.92 -15.66 -13.84
C HIS A 56 -6.25 -16.24 -15.10
N ALA A 57 -5.11 -16.92 -14.96
CA ALA A 57 -4.36 -17.55 -16.06
C ALA A 57 -4.01 -16.57 -17.22
N LEU A 58 -3.69 -15.32 -16.88
CA LEU A 58 -3.32 -14.25 -17.80
C LEU A 58 -1.81 -14.21 -18.12
N ASP A 59 -0.96 -14.78 -17.26
CA ASP A 59 0.50 -14.85 -17.35
C ASP A 59 0.92 -16.33 -17.37
N HIS A 60 0.95 -16.93 -18.56
CA HIS A 60 1.03 -18.39 -18.70
C HIS A 60 2.45 -18.95 -18.52
N ASP A 61 3.46 -18.11 -18.66
CA ASP A 61 4.88 -18.45 -18.56
C ASP A 61 5.57 -17.89 -17.28
N ASP A 62 4.79 -17.35 -16.33
CA ASP A 62 5.23 -16.84 -15.01
C ASP A 62 6.32 -15.75 -15.11
N ASP A 63 6.31 -14.96 -16.20
CA ASP A 63 7.34 -13.95 -16.51
C ASP A 63 7.02 -12.56 -15.89
N GLY A 64 5.73 -12.32 -15.62
CA GLY A 64 5.19 -11.07 -15.09
C GLY A 64 4.39 -10.24 -16.11
N VAL A 65 4.33 -10.61 -17.38
CA VAL A 65 3.67 -9.88 -18.47
C VAL A 65 2.38 -10.58 -18.92
N ALA A 66 1.25 -10.07 -18.43
CA ALA A 66 -0.06 -10.64 -18.74
C ALA A 66 -0.46 -10.42 -20.21
N CYS A 67 -0.93 -11.48 -20.87
CA CYS A 67 -1.54 -11.48 -22.20
C CYS A 67 -0.70 -10.79 -23.30
N GLU A 68 0.59 -11.13 -23.40
CA GLU A 68 1.53 -10.64 -24.44
C GLU A 68 0.94 -10.58 -25.87
N SER A 69 0.07 -11.53 -26.22
CA SER A 69 -0.55 -11.63 -27.55
C SER A 69 -1.64 -10.59 -27.85
N ASN A 70 -2.09 -9.83 -26.85
CA ASN A 70 -3.13 -8.82 -27.03
C ASN A 70 -2.59 -7.54 -27.73
N PRO A 71 -3.45 -6.75 -28.40
CA PRO A 71 -3.01 -5.52 -29.06
C PRO A 71 -2.28 -4.58 -28.10
N CYS A 72 -1.00 -4.29 -28.40
CA CYS A 72 -0.24 -3.37 -27.58
C CYS A 72 -0.69 -1.90 -27.72
N PRO A 73 -0.24 -1.03 -26.81
CA PRO A 73 0.83 -0.11 -27.18
C PRO A 73 2.13 -0.40 -26.40
N CYS A 74 3.10 -1.05 -27.04
CA CYS A 74 4.29 -1.63 -26.40
C CYS A 74 5.55 -0.95 -26.93
N SER A 75 6.41 -0.51 -26.02
CA SER A 75 7.67 0.16 -26.35
C SER A 75 8.74 -0.89 -26.63
N THR A 76 8.78 -1.40 -27.86
CA THR A 76 9.69 -2.47 -28.33
C THR A 76 11.14 -1.99 -28.54
N SER A 77 11.73 -1.37 -27.51
CA SER A 77 13.15 -1.01 -27.47
C SER A 77 14.03 -2.22 -27.12
N VAL A 78 14.03 -3.23 -27.99
CA VAL A 78 15.03 -4.31 -27.96
C VAL A 78 16.34 -3.75 -28.49
N ALA A 79 17.43 -3.82 -27.71
CA ALA A 79 18.74 -3.33 -28.11
C ALA A 79 19.50 -4.38 -28.95
N PRO A 80 19.82 -4.14 -30.24
CA PRO A 80 20.55 -5.10 -31.07
C PRO A 80 22.07 -4.93 -30.91
N LEU A 81 22.80 -6.04 -30.78
CA LEU A 81 24.27 -6.08 -30.76
C LEU A 81 24.83 -6.40 -32.16
N VAL A 82 25.60 -5.46 -32.71
CA VAL A 82 26.65 -5.63 -33.76
C VAL A 82 26.18 -5.98 -35.20
N GLY A 83 26.70 -5.24 -36.18
CA GLY A 83 26.61 -5.52 -37.63
C GLY A 83 27.37 -4.44 -38.45
N THR A 84 27.98 -4.77 -39.59
CA THR A 84 28.98 -3.90 -40.29
C THR A 84 28.83 -3.84 -41.83
N THR A 85 29.52 -2.87 -42.47
CA THR A 85 29.74 -2.70 -43.96
C THR A 85 28.50 -2.20 -44.76
N THR A 86 28.49 -1.59 -45.98
CA THR A 86 29.46 -0.93 -46.92
C THR A 86 28.63 -0.45 -48.15
N THR A 87 28.80 0.66 -48.91
CA THR A 87 29.56 1.95 -48.90
C THR A 87 29.01 2.90 -50.00
N SER A 88 29.32 4.22 -49.95
CA SER A 88 29.38 5.17 -51.13
C SER A 88 28.05 5.77 -51.68
N PRO A 89 28.06 6.92 -52.41
CA PRO A 89 28.63 8.23 -52.04
C PRO A 89 27.69 9.46 -52.29
N THR A 90 28.04 10.61 -51.68
CA THR A 90 27.98 12.01 -52.21
C THR A 90 26.82 12.41 -53.15
N PRO A 91 25.94 13.37 -52.74
CA PRO A 91 26.39 14.77 -52.67
C PRO A 91 26.10 15.51 -51.35
N THR A 92 26.87 16.57 -51.11
CA THR A 92 26.76 17.46 -49.95
C THR A 92 25.72 18.58 -50.20
N PRO A 93 24.57 18.61 -49.52
CA PRO A 93 23.81 19.84 -49.37
C PRO A 93 24.51 20.76 -48.35
N THR A 94 24.43 22.07 -48.58
CA THR A 94 24.81 23.11 -47.61
C THR A 94 24.15 22.86 -46.26
N PRO A 95 24.83 23.07 -45.12
CA PRO A 95 24.18 22.99 -43.81
C PRO A 95 23.08 24.05 -43.70
N ALA A 96 21.82 23.63 -43.82
CA ALA A 96 20.71 24.38 -43.27
C ALA A 96 20.93 24.54 -41.76
N PRO A 97 20.51 25.66 -41.14
CA PRO A 97 20.60 25.79 -39.69
C PRO A 97 19.82 24.66 -39.05
N THR A 98 20.48 23.91 -38.15
CA THR A 98 19.84 22.86 -37.35
C THR A 98 18.54 23.40 -36.79
N PRO A 99 17.38 22.76 -37.01
CA PRO A 99 16.19 23.13 -36.27
C PRO A 99 16.51 22.87 -34.80
N THR A 100 16.64 23.94 -34.02
CA THR A 100 16.78 23.86 -32.56
C THR A 100 15.77 22.85 -32.08
N PRO A 101 16.17 21.78 -31.35
CA PRO A 101 15.24 20.73 -30.97
C PRO A 101 14.07 21.40 -30.27
N THR A 102 12.87 21.30 -30.87
CA THR A 102 11.63 21.71 -30.22
C THR A 102 11.68 21.05 -28.85
N PRO A 103 11.67 21.81 -27.74
CA PRO A 103 11.84 21.21 -26.44
C PRO A 103 10.74 20.17 -26.29
N THR A 104 11.14 18.89 -26.16
CA THR A 104 10.26 17.80 -25.75
C THR A 104 9.42 18.36 -24.62
N PRO A 105 8.08 18.36 -24.71
CA PRO A 105 7.26 19.14 -23.80
C PRO A 105 7.61 18.71 -22.38
N THR A 106 8.34 19.57 -21.67
CA THR A 106 8.81 19.28 -20.32
C THR A 106 7.57 18.99 -19.53
N SER A 107 7.41 17.73 -19.12
CA SER A 107 6.30 17.29 -18.31
C SER A 107 6.45 17.97 -16.96
N THR A 108 5.89 19.18 -16.85
CA THR A 108 5.82 19.96 -15.62
C THR A 108 5.30 19.01 -14.54
N PRO A 109 6.15 18.59 -13.58
CA PRO A 109 5.80 17.48 -12.73
C PRO A 109 4.56 17.87 -11.92
N THR A 110 3.47 17.11 -12.08
CA THR A 110 2.19 17.37 -11.42
C THR A 110 2.45 17.55 -9.93
N PRO A 111 2.21 18.75 -9.35
CA PRO A 111 2.69 19.06 -8.00
C PRO A 111 2.19 18.05 -6.96
N GLY A 112 3.09 17.19 -6.49
CA GLY A 112 2.83 16.22 -5.44
C GLY A 112 2.85 14.73 -5.82
N VAL A 113 3.17 14.35 -7.07
CA VAL A 113 3.52 12.95 -7.40
C VAL A 113 5.00 12.84 -7.74
N ASP A 114 5.75 12.17 -6.86
CA ASP A 114 7.18 11.90 -7.05
C ASP A 114 7.38 10.37 -7.13
N PRO A 115 7.91 9.83 -8.25
CA PRO A 115 8.16 8.39 -8.37
C PRO A 115 9.23 7.90 -7.39
N ASP A 116 10.08 8.81 -6.90
CA ASP A 116 11.27 8.53 -6.11
C ASP A 116 11.13 8.93 -4.64
N GLY A 117 10.04 9.56 -4.20
CA GLY A 117 9.69 9.83 -2.79
C GLY A 117 10.61 10.81 -2.02
N SER A 118 11.86 10.91 -2.44
CA SER A 118 12.92 11.83 -2.02
C SER A 118 12.77 13.18 -2.73
N GLY A 119 11.66 13.86 -2.43
CA GLY A 119 11.30 15.16 -3.02
C GLY A 119 10.95 16.20 -1.96
N SER A 120 10.22 17.25 -2.35
CA SER A 120 9.68 18.24 -1.40
C SER A 120 8.18 18.44 -1.56
N SER A 121 7.44 18.29 -0.46
CA SER A 121 6.01 18.62 -0.34
C SER A 121 5.74 20.14 -0.22
N GLY A 122 6.77 20.96 -0.38
CA GLY A 122 6.71 22.41 -0.18
C GLY A 122 6.65 22.79 1.30
N PRO A 123 5.98 23.91 1.66
CA PRO A 123 5.74 24.27 3.06
C PRO A 123 4.99 23.18 3.84
N GLU A 124 5.21 23.10 5.15
CA GLU A 124 4.56 22.08 5.99
C GLU A 124 3.03 22.26 6.01
N ARG A 125 2.30 21.27 5.49
CA ARG A 125 0.82 21.27 5.46
C ARG A 125 0.25 20.44 6.60
N ARG A 126 -0.96 20.79 7.06
CA ARG A 126 -1.54 20.36 8.35
C ARG A 126 -3.04 20.08 8.23
N ASP A 127 -3.35 18.91 7.70
CA ASP A 127 -4.69 18.55 7.25
C ASP A 127 -5.44 17.77 8.34
N ARG A 128 -6.72 18.09 8.56
CA ARG A 128 -7.58 17.34 9.50
C ARG A 128 -8.33 16.25 8.75
N ALA A 129 -8.24 15.02 9.23
CA ALA A 129 -8.88 13.86 8.62
C ALA A 129 -9.53 12.94 9.67
N ARG A 130 -10.35 11.99 9.22
CA ARG A 130 -10.89 10.88 10.01
C ARG A 130 -10.34 9.57 9.48
N VAL A 131 -9.91 8.64 10.33
CA VAL A 131 -9.54 7.29 9.88
C VAL A 131 -10.81 6.55 9.45
N VAL A 132 -10.86 6.05 8.21
CA VAL A 132 -11.97 5.20 7.72
C VAL A 132 -11.56 3.73 7.64
N ARG A 133 -10.27 3.44 7.37
CA ARG A 133 -9.72 2.07 7.43
C ARG A 133 -8.27 2.08 7.89
N VAL A 134 -7.88 1.04 8.62
CA VAL A 134 -6.48 0.66 8.84
C VAL A 134 -6.16 -0.41 7.80
N THR A 135 -5.17 -0.19 6.93
CA THR A 135 -4.80 -1.16 5.89
C THR A 135 -3.85 -2.21 6.46
N ASP A 136 -2.88 -1.77 7.27
CA ASP A 136 -1.79 -2.59 7.80
C ASP A 136 -1.15 -1.88 9.02
N GLY A 137 0.16 -2.02 9.24
CA GLY A 137 0.89 -1.41 10.35
C GLY A 137 1.36 0.03 10.13
N ASP A 138 1.38 0.54 8.90
CA ASP A 138 1.90 1.87 8.54
C ASP A 138 1.09 2.62 7.47
N THR A 139 0.12 1.97 6.82
CA THR A 139 -0.79 2.59 5.86
C THR A 139 -2.22 2.66 6.41
N LEU A 140 -2.83 3.84 6.28
CA LEU A 140 -4.22 4.12 6.62
C LEU A 140 -5.01 4.53 5.36
N LYS A 141 -6.33 4.36 5.37
CA LYS A 141 -7.24 5.16 4.54
C LYS A 141 -7.98 6.15 5.45
N VAL A 142 -8.04 7.40 5.03
CA VAL A 142 -8.62 8.52 5.80
C VAL A 142 -9.60 9.31 4.93
N GLN A 143 -10.65 9.85 5.55
CA GLN A 143 -11.53 10.84 4.94
C GLN A 143 -11.05 12.25 5.30
N MET A 144 -10.84 13.08 4.28
CA MET A 144 -10.40 14.47 4.38
C MET A 144 -11.57 15.41 4.71
N ALA A 145 -11.28 16.70 4.91
CA ALA A 145 -12.29 17.68 5.34
C ALA A 145 -13.36 18.01 4.29
N ASP A 146 -13.06 17.77 3.01
CA ASP A 146 -13.97 17.90 1.86
C ASP A 146 -14.78 16.63 1.58
N GLY A 147 -14.55 15.55 2.34
CA GLY A 147 -15.20 14.26 2.17
C GLY A 147 -14.46 13.27 1.26
N THR A 148 -13.38 13.67 0.57
CA THR A 148 -12.54 12.76 -0.24
C THR A 148 -11.88 11.70 0.63
N GLU A 149 -11.65 10.49 0.09
CA GLU A 149 -10.93 9.43 0.81
C GLU A 149 -9.54 9.18 0.23
N GLU A 150 -8.52 9.40 1.07
CA GLU A 150 -7.11 9.34 0.74
C GLU A 150 -6.41 8.15 1.42
N TYR A 151 -5.41 7.58 0.75
CA TYR A 151 -4.46 6.67 1.40
C TYR A 151 -3.29 7.47 1.98
N VAL A 152 -2.86 7.10 3.18
CA VAL A 152 -1.72 7.72 3.88
C VAL A 152 -0.68 6.65 4.19
N ARG A 153 0.52 6.75 3.61
CA ARG A 153 1.71 5.99 4.04
C ARG A 153 2.43 6.81 5.11
N ILE A 154 2.62 6.23 6.30
CA ILE A 154 3.20 6.96 7.42
C ILE A 154 4.71 7.14 7.22
N ILE A 155 5.16 8.40 7.25
CA ILE A 155 6.58 8.77 7.09
C ILE A 155 7.43 8.11 8.19
N GLY A 156 8.58 7.57 7.77
CA GLY A 156 9.68 7.22 8.66
C GLY A 156 9.55 5.86 9.37
N ILE A 157 8.54 5.06 9.05
CA ILE A 157 8.34 3.74 9.64
C ILE A 157 8.19 2.65 8.58
N ASP A 158 8.52 1.42 8.93
CA ASP A 158 8.24 0.23 8.13
C ASP A 158 7.73 -0.90 9.02
N THR A 159 6.64 -1.56 8.65
CA THR A 159 6.03 -2.64 9.44
C THR A 159 6.08 -3.98 8.72
N PRO A 160 6.23 -5.12 9.44
CA PRO A 160 6.31 -6.42 8.80
C PRO A 160 5.04 -6.71 7.99
N GLU A 161 5.21 -7.22 6.78
CA GLU A 161 4.11 -7.26 5.82
C GLU A 161 2.94 -8.16 6.24
N VAL A 162 1.74 -7.79 5.81
CA VAL A 162 0.48 -8.52 6.13
C VAL A 162 -0.33 -8.94 4.91
N HIS A 163 0.00 -8.40 3.74
CA HIS A 163 -0.54 -8.80 2.44
C HIS A 163 0.52 -9.61 1.69
N GLY A 164 0.13 -10.55 0.84
CA GLY A 164 1.07 -11.49 0.21
C GLY A 164 1.82 -12.34 1.24
N ARG A 165 3.17 -12.32 1.23
CA ARG A 165 4.03 -13.12 2.13
C ARG A 165 4.04 -12.53 3.55
N ARG A 166 3.01 -12.88 4.33
CA ARG A 166 2.79 -12.44 5.73
C ARG A 166 4.01 -12.66 6.62
N GLU A 167 4.49 -11.61 7.26
CA GLU A 167 5.70 -11.62 8.09
C GLU A 167 5.42 -11.69 9.60
N CYS A 168 6.45 -12.12 10.35
CA CYS A 168 6.37 -12.22 11.80
C CYS A 168 6.18 -10.82 12.42
N GLY A 169 5.05 -10.66 13.12
CA GLY A 169 4.71 -9.44 13.85
C GLY A 169 3.84 -8.45 13.09
N GLY A 170 3.61 -8.64 11.78
CA GLY A 170 2.82 -7.71 10.96
C GLY A 170 1.41 -7.53 11.49
N GLY A 171 0.68 -8.62 11.73
CA GLY A 171 -0.65 -8.57 12.33
C GLY A 171 -0.68 -7.96 13.75
N GLN A 172 0.44 -7.96 14.48
CA GLN A 172 0.58 -7.27 15.77
C GLN A 172 0.84 -5.76 15.55
N ALA A 173 1.47 -5.37 14.45
CA ALA A 173 1.62 -3.98 14.04
C ALA A 173 0.28 -3.38 13.60
N SER A 174 -0.50 -4.03 12.72
CA SER A 174 -1.82 -3.52 12.29
C SER A 174 -2.83 -3.44 13.45
N ARG A 175 -2.86 -4.46 14.33
CA ARG A 175 -3.66 -4.40 15.58
C ARG A 175 -3.18 -3.32 16.56
N THR A 176 -1.95 -2.84 16.45
CA THR A 176 -1.46 -1.71 17.25
C THR A 176 -1.81 -0.38 16.58
N MET A 177 -1.72 -0.29 15.25
CA MET A 177 -2.22 0.85 14.47
C MET A 177 -3.71 1.09 14.77
N GLY A 178 -4.56 0.05 14.73
CA GLY A 178 -5.98 0.15 15.07
C GLY A 178 -6.29 0.55 16.52
N ARG A 179 -5.33 0.48 17.45
CA ARG A 179 -5.46 1.05 18.82
C ARG A 179 -4.97 2.49 18.88
N LEU A 180 -3.87 2.80 18.20
CA LEU A 180 -3.28 4.14 18.14
C LEU A 180 -4.18 5.10 17.37
N ALA A 181 -4.66 4.70 16.18
CA ALA A 181 -5.55 5.46 15.30
C ALA A 181 -6.77 4.60 14.87
N PRO A 182 -7.77 4.39 15.76
CA PRO A 182 -8.98 3.63 15.44
C PRO A 182 -9.82 4.28 14.34
N VAL A 183 -10.60 3.47 13.63
CA VAL A 183 -11.62 3.93 12.67
C VAL A 183 -12.61 4.88 13.35
N GLY A 184 -13.08 5.89 12.61
CA GLY A 184 -13.91 7.00 13.07
C GLY A 184 -13.13 8.10 13.82
N SER A 185 -11.93 7.83 14.32
CA SER A 185 -11.16 8.79 15.11
C SER A 185 -10.58 9.92 14.24
N ARG A 186 -10.59 11.15 14.81
CA ARG A 186 -9.99 12.34 14.18
C ARG A 186 -8.47 12.32 14.33
N VAL A 187 -7.76 12.58 13.25
CA VAL A 187 -6.31 12.72 13.19
C VAL A 187 -5.91 14.06 12.58
N LEU A 188 -4.68 14.50 12.87
CA LEU A 188 -3.98 15.56 12.17
C LEU A 188 -2.89 14.91 11.31
N LEU A 189 -2.98 15.09 10.00
CA LEU A 189 -1.92 14.77 9.06
C LEU A 189 -0.94 15.95 9.04
N VAL A 190 0.36 15.67 8.96
CA VAL A 190 1.39 16.70 8.80
C VAL A 190 2.35 16.24 7.71
N SER A 191 2.59 17.05 6.67
CA SER A 191 3.60 16.72 5.64
C SER A 191 5.02 16.87 6.18
N ASP A 192 6.02 16.52 5.36
CA ASP A 192 7.39 16.91 5.62
C ASP A 192 7.95 17.71 4.42
N PRO A 193 8.40 18.96 4.61
CA PRO A 193 9.08 19.71 3.56
C PRO A 193 10.31 19.02 2.96
N THR A 194 10.91 18.07 3.69
CA THR A 194 12.07 17.27 3.25
C THR A 194 11.68 15.96 2.55
N GLN A 195 10.40 15.69 2.28
CA GLN A 195 9.92 14.47 1.62
C GLN A 195 8.89 14.85 0.56
N ALA A 196 8.67 14.00 -0.45
CA ALA A 196 7.62 14.21 -1.44
C ALA A 196 6.21 14.24 -0.81
N ASP A 197 5.22 14.79 -1.52
CA ASP A 197 3.85 14.86 -0.97
C ASP A 197 3.08 13.54 -1.06
N ARG A 198 3.32 12.77 -2.12
CA ARG A 198 2.85 11.41 -2.32
C ARG A 198 4.00 10.53 -2.80
N ASP A 199 3.85 9.22 -2.61
CA ASP A 199 4.70 8.22 -3.24
C ASP A 199 4.25 7.87 -4.67
N ARG A 200 5.03 7.00 -5.35
CA ARG A 200 4.72 6.43 -6.67
C ARG A 200 3.37 5.69 -6.79
N TYR A 201 2.67 5.43 -5.68
CA TYR A 201 1.35 4.81 -5.64
C TYR A 201 0.24 5.83 -5.33
N GLY A 202 0.57 7.13 -5.35
CA GLY A 202 -0.35 8.22 -5.05
C GLY A 202 -0.73 8.36 -3.56
N ARG A 203 -0.11 7.60 -2.65
CA ARG A 203 -0.45 7.66 -1.21
C ARG A 203 0.18 8.90 -0.59
N LEU A 204 -0.59 9.67 0.17
CA LEU A 204 -0.10 10.84 0.92
C LEU A 204 1.02 10.42 1.89
N LEU A 205 2.20 11.01 1.75
CA LEU A 205 3.30 10.85 2.70
C LEU A 205 3.07 11.81 3.87
N ARG A 206 2.65 11.29 5.03
CA ARG A 206 2.32 12.12 6.21
C ARG A 206 2.82 11.51 7.52
N TYR A 207 3.12 12.38 8.46
CA TYR A 207 3.05 12.03 9.88
C TYR A 207 1.59 12.05 10.34
N VAL A 208 1.14 10.97 10.99
CA VAL A 208 -0.20 10.90 11.59
C VAL A 208 -0.13 11.23 13.08
N HIS A 209 -0.89 12.24 13.52
CA HIS A 209 -1.01 12.63 14.92
C HIS A 209 -2.43 12.42 15.43
N ARG A 210 -2.58 11.81 16.62
CA ARG A 210 -3.86 11.69 17.32
C ARG A 210 -3.69 12.09 18.79
N SER A 211 -4.55 12.97 19.29
CA SER A 211 -4.51 13.46 20.69
C SER A 211 -3.12 13.93 21.13
N GLY A 212 -2.42 14.67 20.25
CA GLY A 212 -1.06 15.19 20.48
C GLY A 212 0.08 14.16 20.37
N LYS A 213 -0.22 12.90 20.01
CA LYS A 213 0.77 11.81 19.89
C LYS A 213 1.03 11.47 18.43
N ASP A 214 2.31 11.48 18.07
CA ASP A 214 2.84 10.97 16.79
C ASP A 214 2.67 9.44 16.74
N VAL A 215 1.81 8.96 15.84
CA VAL A 215 1.38 7.55 15.75
C VAL A 215 2.47 6.66 15.18
N GLY A 216 3.24 7.14 14.20
CA GLY A 216 4.36 6.39 13.62
C GLY A 216 5.46 6.16 14.64
N ARG A 217 5.87 7.22 15.34
CA ARG A 217 6.85 7.10 16.44
C ARG A 217 6.36 6.21 17.58
N ALA A 218 5.05 6.09 17.78
CA ALA A 218 4.46 5.17 18.76
C ALA A 218 4.55 3.69 18.31
N GLN A 219 4.36 3.37 17.03
CA GLN A 219 4.63 2.01 16.50
C GLN A 219 6.10 1.61 16.74
N VAL A 220 7.04 2.49 16.40
CA VAL A 220 8.48 2.27 16.63
C VAL A 220 8.80 2.07 18.11
N ALA A 221 8.29 2.93 18.99
CA ALA A 221 8.51 2.85 20.45
C ALA A 221 7.90 1.59 21.13
N LEU A 222 6.95 0.93 20.46
CA LEU A 222 6.35 -0.34 20.87
C LEU A 222 7.02 -1.56 20.22
N GLY A 223 8.03 -1.37 19.37
CA GLY A 223 8.67 -2.43 18.61
C GLY A 223 7.71 -3.08 17.60
N ARG A 224 6.88 -2.27 16.94
CA ARG A 224 5.94 -2.71 15.89
C ARG A 224 6.32 -2.25 14.49
N ALA A 225 7.19 -1.26 14.40
CA ALA A 225 7.82 -0.81 13.17
C ALA A 225 9.34 -0.66 13.37
N ARG A 226 10.10 -0.82 12.29
CA ARG A 226 11.47 -0.32 12.17
C ARG A 226 11.44 1.13 11.68
N VAL A 227 12.56 1.84 11.77
CA VAL A 227 12.72 3.17 11.18
C VAL A 227 13.09 3.04 9.71
N TYR A 228 12.39 3.78 8.87
CA TYR A 228 12.53 3.72 7.41
C TYR A 228 13.07 5.03 6.86
N VAL A 229 14.17 4.96 6.11
CA VAL A 229 14.80 6.08 5.43
C VAL A 229 14.88 5.72 3.96
N TYR A 230 13.99 6.27 3.13
CA TYR A 230 13.88 5.91 1.72
C TYR A 230 15.10 6.40 0.94
N ARG A 231 15.79 5.51 0.20
CA ARG A 231 17.02 5.82 -0.58
C ARG A 231 18.08 6.66 0.17
N ALA A 232 18.18 6.48 1.49
CA ALA A 232 19.05 7.25 2.38
C ALA A 232 18.74 8.77 2.51
N ASP A 233 17.59 9.25 2.01
CA ASP A 233 17.08 10.60 2.24
C ASP A 233 16.37 10.73 3.61
N PRO A 234 16.90 11.51 4.57
CA PRO A 234 16.41 11.52 5.95
C PRO A 234 15.27 12.52 6.18
N PHE A 235 14.06 11.99 6.35
CA PHE A 235 12.91 12.74 6.87
C PHE A 235 13.28 13.56 8.13
N ARG A 236 12.75 14.77 8.28
CA ARG A 236 13.09 15.76 9.32
C ARG A 236 12.98 15.23 10.77
N ARG A 237 12.23 14.15 11.01
CA ARG A 237 12.10 13.48 12.32
C ARG A 237 12.91 12.18 12.48
N THR A 238 13.87 11.90 11.61
CA THR A 238 14.73 10.69 11.66
C THR A 238 15.35 10.46 13.04
N ALA A 239 16.02 11.47 13.62
CA ALA A 239 16.72 11.33 14.89
C ALA A 239 15.83 10.93 16.10
N PRO A 240 14.67 11.57 16.37
CA PRO A 240 13.76 11.11 17.44
C PRO A 240 13.06 9.77 17.14
N TYR A 241 12.96 9.34 15.88
CA TYR A 241 12.49 8.01 15.51
C TYR A 241 13.54 6.93 15.83
N GLN A 242 14.78 7.10 15.36
CA GLN A 242 15.90 6.19 15.67
C GLN A 242 16.16 6.07 17.19
N ARG A 243 15.96 7.14 17.97
CA ARG A 243 16.05 7.07 19.45
C ARG A 243 14.94 6.21 20.07
N ALA A 244 13.73 6.20 19.48
CA ALA A 244 12.66 5.32 19.93
C ALA A 244 12.94 3.86 19.59
N GLU A 245 13.49 3.61 18.40
CA GLU A 245 13.86 2.27 17.92
C GLU A 245 14.96 1.62 18.75
N ARG A 246 16.09 2.32 18.97
CA ARG A 246 17.19 1.80 19.81
C ARG A 246 16.70 1.44 21.21
N ARG A 247 15.77 2.22 21.79
CA ARG A 247 15.14 1.90 23.08
C ARG A 247 14.19 0.70 22.99
N ALA A 248 13.49 0.50 21.87
CA ALA A 248 12.62 -0.66 21.68
C ALA A 248 13.43 -1.95 21.51
N SER A 249 14.52 -1.91 20.73
CA SER A 249 15.45 -3.03 20.50
C SER A 249 16.18 -3.44 21.78
N ALA A 250 16.82 -2.48 22.47
CA ALA A 250 17.52 -2.73 23.74
C ALA A 250 16.60 -3.20 24.89
N GLN A 251 15.29 -3.00 24.77
CA GLN A 251 14.28 -3.49 25.72
C GLN A 251 13.46 -4.67 25.16
N GLN A 252 13.91 -5.30 24.07
CA GLN A 252 13.28 -6.49 23.44
C GLN A 252 11.77 -6.33 23.21
N ARG A 253 11.33 -5.10 22.88
CA ARG A 253 9.90 -4.77 22.76
C ARG A 253 9.30 -5.32 21.48
N GLY A 254 8.10 -5.87 21.60
CA GLY A 254 7.30 -6.28 20.45
C GLY A 254 8.07 -7.26 19.55
N SER A 255 8.19 -6.92 18.27
CA SER A 255 8.86 -7.75 17.26
C SER A 255 10.36 -7.92 17.53
N TRP A 256 11.05 -7.00 18.22
CA TRP A 256 12.43 -7.22 18.66
C TRP A 256 12.56 -8.45 19.56
N GLY A 257 11.61 -8.64 20.48
CA GLY A 257 11.59 -9.78 21.39
C GLY A 257 11.08 -11.09 20.80
N THR A 258 10.49 -11.10 19.59
CA THR A 258 9.78 -12.29 19.06
C THR A 258 10.00 -12.63 17.58
N CYS A 259 10.49 -11.69 16.76
CA CYS A 259 10.47 -11.79 15.29
C CYS A 259 11.73 -11.23 14.60
N TRP A 260 12.48 -10.34 15.26
CA TRP A 260 13.69 -9.70 14.76
C TRP A 260 14.88 -10.03 15.69
N ARG A 261 15.02 -11.32 16.01
CA ARG A 261 16.16 -11.87 16.75
C ARG A 261 17.21 -12.37 15.78
#